data_AF-A0A951E764-F1
#
_entry.id   AF-A0A951E764-F1
#
_cell.length_a   1.000
_cell.length_b   1.000
_cell.length_c   1.000
_cell.angle_alpha   90.00
_cell.angle_beta   90.00
_cell.angle_gamma   90.00
#
_symmetry.space_group_name_H-M   'P 1'
#
loop_
_entity.id
_entity.type
_entity.pdbx_description
1 polymer ?
#
loop_
_entity_poly.entity_id
_entity_poly.type
_entity_poly.pdbx_seq_one_letter_code
_entity_poly.pdbx_strand_id
1 'polypeptide(L)'
;MASPSGPRPLSSHHRDTVQKILQHPAGHNIEWHDVVSLLEAIGTVEAHRDKVEVRVGSHTGFFDVPAHKDIEVETVVALRRMLTASGYGVENQR
;
A
#
# COMPACT_ATOMS: atom_id res chain seq x y z
N MET A 1 14.35 -25.48 -15.91
CA MET A 1 13.70 -25.63 -14.59
C MET A 1 13.80 -24.29 -13.85
N ALA A 2 12.78 -23.93 -13.04
CA ALA A 2 12.63 -22.74 -12.18
C ALA A 2 12.24 -21.42 -12.90
N SER A 3 11.20 -20.65 -12.54
CA SER A 3 10.15 -20.69 -11.50
C SER A 3 8.97 -19.79 -11.95
N PRO A 4 7.74 -19.99 -11.46
CA PRO A 4 6.60 -19.13 -11.79
C PRO A 4 6.68 -17.80 -11.03
N SER A 5 6.78 -16.69 -11.78
CA SER A 5 6.63 -15.32 -11.27
C SER A 5 5.15 -15.02 -10.96
N GLY A 6 4.57 -15.76 -10.01
CA GLY A 6 3.25 -15.47 -9.46
C GLY A 6 3.35 -14.42 -8.34
N PRO A 7 2.26 -13.68 -8.05
CA PRO A 7 2.23 -12.74 -6.93
C PRO A 7 2.64 -13.48 -5.64
N ARG A 8 3.63 -12.94 -4.94
CA ARG A 8 4.11 -13.54 -3.69
C ARG A 8 2.96 -13.57 -2.68
N PRO A 9 2.71 -14.70 -2.00
CA PRO A 9 1.67 -14.77 -0.98
C PRO A 9 1.93 -13.72 0.09
N LEU A 10 0.92 -12.88 0.36
CA LEU A 10 0.98 -11.83 1.37
C LEU A 10 1.27 -12.45 2.75
N SER A 11 2.32 -11.97 3.43
CA SER A 11 2.63 -12.36 4.79
C SER A 11 1.53 -11.91 5.76
N SER A 12 1.45 -12.53 6.94
CA SER A 12 0.50 -12.13 8.00
C SER A 12 0.62 -10.65 8.36
N HIS A 13 1.83 -10.10 8.33
CA HIS A 13 2.09 -8.67 8.54
C HIS A 13 1.41 -7.81 7.47
N HIS A 14 1.52 -8.19 6.19
CA HIS A 14 0.87 -7.47 5.09
C HIS A 14 -0.66 -7.52 5.19
N ARG A 15 -1.21 -8.66 5.65
CA ARG A 15 -2.66 -8.79 5.85
C ARG A 15 -3.15 -7.90 6.99
N ASP A 16 -2.37 -7.74 8.05
CA ASP A 16 -2.67 -6.85 9.17
C ASP A 16 -2.64 -5.37 8.75
N THR A 17 -1.64 -4.97 7.95
CA THR A 17 -1.56 -3.63 7.38
C THR A 17 -2.75 -3.33 6.47
N VAL A 18 -3.14 -4.26 5.60
CA VAL A 18 -4.33 -4.13 4.74
C VAL A 18 -5.60 -4.00 5.59
N GLN A 19 -5.75 -4.80 6.64
CA GLN A 19 -6.90 -4.69 7.55
C GLN A 19 -6.95 -3.32 8.23
N LYS A 20 -5.82 -2.78 8.71
CA LYS A 20 -5.74 -1.44 9.32
C LYS A 20 -6.13 -0.33 8.33
N ILE A 21 -5.60 -0.38 7.11
CA ILE A 21 -5.93 0.58 6.04
C ILE A 21 -7.43 0.56 5.70
N LEU A 22 -8.05 -0.62 5.71
CA LEU A 22 -9.43 -0.80 5.30
C LEU A 22 -10.46 -0.61 6.44
N GLN A 23 -10.08 -0.87 7.69
CA GLN A 23 -10.98 -0.83 8.85
C GLN A 23 -10.92 0.47 9.68
N HIS A 24 -9.89 1.32 9.56
CA HIS A 24 -9.75 2.48 10.43
C HIS A 24 -9.59 3.83 9.71
N PRO A 25 -10.31 4.88 10.18
CA PRO A 25 -10.14 6.24 9.68
C PRO A 25 -8.93 6.98 10.26
N ALA A 26 -8.19 6.41 11.22
CA ALA A 26 -7.05 7.09 11.86
C ALA A 26 -5.72 6.67 11.23
N GLY A 27 -5.19 7.50 10.31
CA GLY A 27 -3.88 7.29 9.70
C GLY A 27 -2.72 7.25 10.70
N HIS A 28 -2.85 7.90 11.85
CA HIS A 28 -1.82 7.98 12.90
C HIS A 28 -1.40 6.65 13.53
N ASN A 29 -2.00 5.53 13.14
CA ASN A 29 -1.66 4.19 13.66
C ASN A 29 -1.14 3.25 12.57
N ILE A 30 -0.86 3.78 11.38
CA ILE A 30 -0.29 3.06 10.25
C ILE A 30 1.08 3.69 9.99
N GLU A 31 2.13 2.90 10.25
CA GLU A 31 3.51 3.37 10.06
C GLU A 31 3.82 3.43 8.55
N TRP A 32 4.47 4.51 8.13
CA TRP A 32 4.91 4.73 6.74
C TRP A 32 5.75 3.57 6.21
N HIS A 33 6.60 2.99 7.06
CA HIS A 33 7.41 1.84 6.71
C HIS A 33 6.56 0.61 6.32
N ASP A 34 5.45 0.36 7.00
CA ASP A 34 4.53 -0.74 6.66
C ASP A 34 3.81 -0.47 5.34
N VAL A 35 3.48 0.79 5.07
CA VAL A 35 2.88 1.23 3.80
C VAL A 35 3.85 0.99 2.65
N VAL A 36 5.09 1.46 2.75
CA VAL A 36 6.12 1.24 1.73
C VAL A 36 6.33 -0.26 1.50
N SER A 37 6.48 -1.05 2.57
CA SER A 37 6.64 -2.50 2.48
C SER A 37 5.46 -3.18 1.75
N LEU A 38 4.22 -2.75 2.02
CA LEU A 38 3.04 -3.26 1.32
C LEU A 38 3.07 -2.89 -0.17
N LEU A 39 3.41 -1.64 -0.49
CA LEU A 39 3.44 -1.14 -1.86
C LEU A 39 4.53 -1.81 -2.70
N GLU A 40 5.70 -2.06 -2.11
CA GLU A 40 6.78 -2.86 -2.73
C GLU A 40 6.36 -4.31 -2.98
N ALA A 41 5.46 -4.87 -2.16
CA ALA A 41 4.98 -6.23 -2.34
C ALA A 41 3.97 -6.38 -3.49
N ILE A 42 3.20 -5.33 -3.81
CA ILE A 42 2.12 -5.37 -4.81
C ILE A 42 2.44 -4.59 -6.09
N GLY A 43 3.55 -3.85 -6.11
CA GLY A 43 3.87 -2.93 -7.19
C GLY A 43 5.33 -2.48 -7.18
N THR A 44 5.58 -1.33 -7.81
CA THR A 44 6.89 -0.69 -7.87
C THR A 44 6.84 0.62 -7.10
N VAL A 45 7.85 0.85 -6.28
CA VAL A 45 7.97 2.05 -5.44
C VAL A 45 9.27 2.76 -5.81
N GLU A 46 9.15 4.00 -6.28
CA GLU A 46 10.28 4.86 -6.64
C GLU A 46 10.32 6.05 -5.68
N ALA A 47 11.38 6.13 -4.88
CA ALA A 47 11.57 7.23 -3.93
C ALA A 47 12.16 8.46 -4.64
N HIS A 48 11.45 9.58 -4.55
CA HIS A 48 11.94 10.90 -4.94
C HIS A 48 12.30 11.73 -3.69
N ARG A 49 12.84 12.94 -3.89
CA ARG A 49 13.32 13.79 -2.77
C ARG A 49 12.26 14.12 -1.72
N ASP A 50 11.02 14.35 -2.13
CA ASP A 50 9.94 14.85 -1.27
C ASP A 50 8.69 13.94 -1.29
N LYS A 51 8.65 13.02 -2.26
CA LYS A 51 7.50 12.17 -2.53
C LYS A 51 7.93 10.78 -2.94
N VAL A 52 7.03 9.83 -2.84
CA VAL A 52 7.20 8.48 -3.35
C VAL A 52 6.21 8.25 -4.46
N GLU A 53 6.72 7.83 -5.62
CA GLU A 53 5.93 7.37 -6.74
C GLU A 53 5.67 5.88 -6.58
N VAL A 54 4.40 5.49 -6.75
CA VAL A 54 3.94 4.14 -6.52
C VAL A 54 3.16 3.70 -7.73
N ARG A 55 3.53 2.55 -8.28
CA ARG A 55 2.88 1.96 -9.44
C ARG A 55 2.32 0.60 -9.11
N VAL A 56 1.00 0.46 -9.18
CA VAL A 56 0.28 -0.81 -8.94
C VAL A 56 -0.54 -1.13 -10.19
N GLY A 57 -0.09 -2.13 -10.96
CA GLY A 57 -0.67 -2.44 -12.26
C GLY A 57 -0.65 -1.24 -13.21
N SER A 58 -1.82 -0.80 -13.67
CA SER A 58 -1.98 0.36 -14.55
C SER A 58 -2.11 1.70 -13.79
N HIS A 59 -2.20 1.67 -12.45
CA HIS A 59 -2.38 2.86 -11.63
C HIS A 59 -1.03 3.38 -11.14
N THR A 60 -0.86 4.69 -11.20
CA THR A 60 0.31 5.40 -10.66
C THR A 60 -0.18 6.47 -9.69
N GLY A 61 0.37 6.49 -8.48
CA GLY A 61 0.06 7.45 -7.44
C GLY A 61 1.33 8.07 -6.87
N PHE A 62 1.24 9.32 -6.45
CA PHE A 62 2.33 10.01 -5.75
C PHE A 62 1.87 10.30 -4.32
N PHE A 63 2.72 9.98 -3.35
CA PHE A 63 2.46 10.19 -1.93
C PHE A 63 3.58 11.01 -1.33
N ASP A 64 3.24 12.07 -0.62
CA ASP A 64 4.23 12.86 0.13
C ASP A 64 4.79 12.02 1.28
N VAL A 65 6.11 12.14 1.52
CA VAL A 65 6.75 11.45 2.64
C VAL A 65 6.28 12.14 3.93
N PRO A 66 5.64 11.41 4.86
CA PRO A 66 5.14 12.03 6.07
C PRO A 66 6.29 12.55 6.94
N ALA A 67 6.07 13.70 7.61
CA ALA A 67 7.06 14.29 8.50
C ALA A 67 7.30 13.45 9.78
N HIS A 68 6.31 12.64 10.15
CA HIS A 68 6.33 11.68 11.25
C HIS A 68 6.29 10.24 10.75
N LYS A 69 6.52 9.28 11.65
CA LYS A 69 6.56 7.85 11.31
C LYS A 69 5.21 7.28 10.83
N ASP A 70 4.10 7.94 11.16
CA ASP A 70 2.75 7.51 10.82
C ASP A 70 2.23 8.27 9.59
N ILE A 71 1.23 7.75 8.88
CA ILE A 71 0.63 8.46 7.74
C ILE A 71 -0.58 9.28 8.14
N GLU A 72 -0.89 10.35 7.39
CA GLU A 72 -2.11 11.12 7.62
C GLU A 72 -3.34 10.42 7.04
N VAL A 73 -4.52 10.79 7.53
CA VAL A 73 -5.81 10.22 7.09
C VAL A 73 -6.02 10.38 5.58
N GLU A 74 -5.58 11.50 5.01
CA GLU A 74 -5.69 11.77 3.58
C GLU A 74 -4.90 10.75 2.75
N THR A 75 -3.68 10.43 3.17
CA THR A 75 -2.82 9.39 2.58
C THR A 75 -3.50 8.02 2.65
N VAL A 76 -4.14 7.67 3.77
CA VAL A 76 -4.91 6.41 3.91
C VAL A 76 -6.04 6.34 2.89
N VAL A 77 -6.80 7.42 2.73
CA VAL A 77 -7.93 7.47 1.79
C VAL A 77 -7.45 7.31 0.35
N ALA A 78 -6.34 7.97 -0.01
CA ALA A 78 -5.73 7.86 -1.33
C ALA A 78 -5.23 6.43 -1.61
N LEU A 79 -4.52 5.82 -0.65
CA LEU A 79 -4.06 4.43 -0.73
C LEU A 79 -5.23 3.47 -0.90
N ARG A 80 -6.29 3.61 -0.08
CA ARG A 80 -7.48 2.77 -0.17
C ARG A 80 -8.13 2.81 -1.55
N ARG A 81 -8.25 4.01 -2.13
CA ARG A 81 -8.79 4.18 -3.50
C ARG A 81 -7.90 3.49 -4.52
N MET A 82 -6.59 3.68 -4.46
CA MET A 82 -5.62 3.07 -5.38
C MET A 82 -5.63 1.54 -5.30
N LEU A 83 -5.61 0.98 -4.09
CA LEU A 83 -5.65 -0.47 -3.85
C LEU A 83 -6.95 -1.08 -4.37
N THR A 84 -8.08 -0.44 -4.09
CA THR A 84 -9.40 -0.89 -4.56
C THR A 84 -9.47 -0.84 -6.09
N ALA A 85 -9.03 0.27 -6.71
CA ALA A 85 -9.00 0.42 -8.17
C ALA A 85 -8.08 -0.61 -8.85
N SER A 86 -7.04 -1.06 -8.15
CA SER A 86 -6.10 -2.08 -8.62
C SER A 86 -6.57 -3.51 -8.34
N GLY A 87 -7.77 -3.71 -7.78
CA GLY A 87 -8.36 -5.02 -7.52
C GLY A 87 -7.94 -5.67 -6.20
N TYR A 88 -7.23 -4.95 -5.33
CA TYR A 88 -6.80 -5.39 -4.00
C TYR A 88 -7.78 -4.99 -2.87
N GLY A 89 -8.97 -4.48 -3.21
CA GLY A 89 -10.01 -4.12 -2.25
C GLY A 89 -10.72 -5.35 -1.63
N VAL A 90 -11.34 -5.15 -0.46
CA VAL A 90 -12.04 -6.18 0.37
C VAL A 90 -13.14 -6.96 -0.35
N GLU A 91 -13.59 -6.53 -1.54
CA GLU A 91 -14.59 -7.24 -2.34
C GLU A 91 -14.04 -8.49 -3.07
N ASN A 92 -12.71 -8.66 -3.16
CA ASN A 92 -12.08 -9.77 -3.89
C ASN A 92 -11.72 -10.99 -3.01
N GLN A 93 -12.48 -11.23 -1.94
CA GLN A 93 -12.34 -12.39 -1.01
C GLN A 93 -13.61 -13.26 -0.93
N ARG A 94 -14.28 -13.51 -2.06
CA ARG A 94 -15.38 -14.48 -2.13
C ARG A 94 -15.17 -15.49 -3.25
#